data_AF-A0A2N1PWC2-F1
#
_entry.id   AF-A0A2N1PWC2-F1
#
_cell.length_a   1.000
_cell.length_b   1.000
_cell.length_c   1.000
_cell.angle_alpha   90.00
_cell.angle_beta   90.00
_cell.angle_gamma   90.00
#
_symmetry.space_group_name_H-M   'P 1'
#
loop_
_entity.id
_entity.type
_entity.pdbx_description
1 polymer ?
#
loop_
_entity_poly.entity_id
_entity_poly.type
_entity_poly.pdbx_seq_one_letter_code
_entity_poly.pdbx_strand_id
1 'polypeptide(L)' 'MESYYYLCDVLDLLGSTNLDDYENEYGYQLQFVDINQAIKANEKAALSHQNEAPWINRELAVFKDIKKYFDL' A
#
# COMPACT_ATOMS: atom_id res chain seq x y z
N MET A 1 -8.86 8.49 -12.42
CA MET A 1 -8.20 7.18 -12.49
C MET A 1 -8.88 6.28 -11.48
N GLU A 2 -9.39 5.14 -11.94
CA GLU A 2 -10.07 4.15 -11.10
C GLU A 2 -9.06 3.12 -10.59
N SER A 3 -9.31 2.57 -9.40
CA SER A 3 -8.44 1.55 -8.79
C SER A 3 -9.27 0.33 -8.47
N TYR A 4 -8.76 -0.84 -8.86
CA TYR A 4 -9.35 -2.14 -8.57
C TYR A 4 -8.46 -2.88 -7.58
N TYR A 5 -9.06 -3.48 -6.56
CA TYR A 5 -8.35 -4.17 -5.48
C TYR A 5 -8.76 -5.65 -5.48
N TYR A 6 -7.77 -6.52 -5.30
CA TYR A 6 -7.95 -7.97 -5.33
C TYR A 6 -7.30 -8.60 -4.11
N LEU A 7 -7.92 -9.64 -3.58
CA LEU A 7 -7.29 -10.54 -2.62
C LEU A 7 -6.59 -11.65 -3.39
N CYS A 8 -5.40 -12.03 -2.95
CA CYS A 8 -4.65 -13.13 -3.52
C CYS A 8 -4.02 -13.96 -2.43
N ASP A 9 -3.90 -15.26 -2.69
CA ASP A 9 -3.07 -16.15 -1.91
C ASP A 9 -1.62 -16.02 -2.39
N VAL A 10 -0.67 -16.00 -1.45
CA VAL A 10 0.76 -15.87 -1.73
C VAL A 10 1.53 -17.03 -1.12
N LEU A 11 2.72 -17.29 -1.67
CA LEU A 11 3.69 -18.22 -1.09
C LEU A 11 4.51 -17.50 -0.01
N ASP A 12 4.98 -18.24 0.99
CA ASP A 12 5.89 -17.73 2.05
C ASP A 12 7.33 -17.48 1.54
N LEU A 13 7.53 -17.38 0.22
CA LEU A 13 8.82 -17.18 -0.42
C LEU A 13 8.82 -15.87 -1.20
N LEU A 14 9.87 -15.08 -1.00
CA LEU A 14 10.08 -13.86 -1.77
C LEU A 14 10.73 -14.19 -3.11
N GLY A 15 10.03 -13.86 -4.20
CA GLY A 15 10.61 -13.82 -5.54
C GLY A 15 11.44 -12.56 -5.78
N SER A 16 12.06 -12.48 -6.95
CA SER A 16 12.69 -11.24 -7.41
C SER A 16 11.63 -10.17 -7.69
N THR A 17 11.79 -8.98 -7.12
CA THR A 17 10.94 -7.83 -7.44
C THR A 17 11.30 -7.29 -8.82
N ASN A 18 10.31 -7.13 -9.70
CA ASN A 18 10.46 -6.45 -10.98
C ASN A 18 9.83 -5.07 -10.87
N LEU A 19 10.63 -4.09 -10.44
CA LEU A 19 10.21 -2.71 -10.27
C LEU A 19 10.15 -2.00 -11.63
N ASP A 20 9.16 -1.14 -11.80
CA ASP A 20 9.12 -0.22 -12.93
C ASP A 20 10.27 0.83 -12.82
N ASP A 21 10.60 1.49 -13.93
CA ASP A 21 11.72 2.45 -13.97
C ASP A 21 11.60 3.54 -12.90
N TYR A 22 10.39 4.08 -12.70
CA TYR A 22 10.14 5.13 -11.70
C TYR A 22 10.26 4.62 -10.27
N GLU A 23 9.92 3.35 -10.02
CA GLU A 23 10.00 2.73 -8.69
C GLU A 23 11.45 2.50 -8.31
N ASN A 24 12.28 2.07 -9.26
CA ASN A 24 13.72 2.01 -9.10
C ASN A 24 14.32 3.39 -8.85
N GLU A 25 13.94 4.40 -9.65
CA GLU A 25 14.41 5.78 -9.49
C GLU A 25 14.08 6.34 -8.09
N TYR A 26 12.89 6.05 -7.58
CA TYR A 26 12.43 6.51 -6.27
C TYR A 26 12.88 5.60 -5.11
N GLY A 27 13.62 4.51 -5.40
CA GLY A 27 14.16 3.61 -4.40
C GLY A 27 13.09 2.84 -3.62
N TYR A 28 11.99 2.48 -4.28
CA TYR A 28 10.91 1.73 -3.66
C TYR A 28 11.37 0.33 -3.23
N GLN A 29 10.80 -0.15 -2.13
CA GLN A 29 11.13 -1.45 -1.56
C GLN A 29 9.86 -2.19 -1.16
N LEU A 30 9.83 -3.49 -1.43
CA LEU A 30 8.78 -4.37 -0.92
C LEU A 30 8.92 -4.50 0.60
N GLN A 31 7.84 -4.21 1.33
CA GLN A 31 7.76 -4.34 2.78
C GLN A 31 6.54 -5.17 3.16
N PHE A 32 6.75 -6.19 3.99
CA PHE A 32 5.66 -6.98 4.58
C PHE A 32 5.30 -6.39 5.92
N VAL A 33 4.07 -5.89 6.01
CA VAL A 33 3.54 -5.23 7.20
C VAL A 33 2.12 -5.72 7.46
N ASP A 34 1.71 -5.72 8.72
CA ASP A 34 0.31 -5.95 9.04
C ASP A 34 -0.56 -4.75 8.62
N ILE A 35 -1.87 -4.96 8.50
CA ILE A 35 -2.79 -3.92 8.03
C ILE A 35 -2.81 -2.68 8.94
N ASN A 36 -2.54 -2.82 10.25
CA ASN A 36 -2.49 -1.69 11.18
C ASN A 36 -1.23 -0.86 10.97
N GLN A 37 -0.10 -1.49 10.68
CA GLN A 37 1.13 -0.81 10.29
C GLN A 37 0.96 -0.07 8.97
N ALA A 38 0.34 -0.71 7.96
CA ALA A 38 0.06 -0.08 6.67
C ALA A 38 -0.84 1.17 6.81
N ILE A 39 -1.90 1.08 7.60
CA ILE A 39 -2.80 2.21 7.90
C ILE A 39 -2.03 3.35 8.58
N LYS A 40 -1.25 3.05 9.64
CA LYS A 40 -0.48 4.09 10.37
C LYS A 40 0.54 4.78 9.48
N ALA A 41 1.23 4.03 8.63
CA ALA A 41 2.20 4.59 7.69
C ALA A 41 1.52 5.53 6.69
N ASN A 42 0.37 5.12 6.14
CA ASN A 42 -0.40 5.95 5.21
C ASN A 42 -1.04 7.18 5.89
N GLU A 43 -1.51 7.08 7.13
CA GLU A 43 -2.00 8.23 7.90
C GLU A 43 -0.89 9.28 8.09
N LYS A 44 0.32 8.83 8.43
CA LYS A 44 1.48 9.72 8.53
C LYS A 44 1.86 10.32 7.17
N ALA A 45 1.88 9.51 6.12
CA ALA A 45 2.23 9.97 4.78
C ALA A 45 1.20 10.97 4.23
N ALA A 46 -0.10 10.79 4.49
CA ALA A 46 -1.16 11.70 4.07
C ALA A 46 -0.97 13.11 4.64
N LEU A 47 -0.45 13.23 5.87
CA LEU A 47 -0.19 14.53 6.50
C LEU A 47 0.93 15.32 5.80
N SER A 48 1.90 14.63 5.20
CA SER A 48 3.12 15.27 4.66
C SER A 48 3.19 15.25 3.14
N HIS A 49 2.51 14.31 2.48
CA HIS A 49 2.74 13.98 1.06
C HIS A 49 1.46 13.87 0.23
N GLN A 50 0.28 14.24 0.75
CA GLN A 50 -0.97 14.11 0.01
C GLN A 50 -1.05 14.99 -1.26
N ASN A 51 -0.25 16.05 -1.34
CA ASN A 51 -0.23 16.93 -2.51
C ASN A 51 0.58 16.31 -3.65
N GLU A 52 1.69 15.64 -3.33
CA GLU A 52 2.55 14.94 -4.28
C GLU A 52 1.98 13.57 -4.67
N ALA A 53 1.36 12.89 -3.71
CA ALA A 53 0.80 11.53 -3.84
C ALA A 53 -0.66 11.48 -3.35
N PRO A 54 -1.61 12.07 -4.10
CA PRO A 54 -3.03 12.13 -3.71
C PRO A 54 -3.69 10.75 -3.60
N TRP A 55 -3.08 9.71 -4.19
CA TRP A 55 -3.56 8.33 -4.06
C TRP A 55 -3.41 7.75 -2.66
N ILE A 56 -2.59 8.33 -1.78
CA ILE A 56 -2.45 7.90 -0.38
C ILE A 56 -3.81 7.89 0.34
N ASN A 57 -4.62 8.92 0.15
CA ASN A 57 -5.94 9.00 0.80
C ASN A 57 -6.91 7.92 0.30
N ARG A 58 -6.83 7.57 -0.99
CA ARG A 58 -7.62 6.49 -1.58
C ARG A 58 -7.18 5.14 -1.03
N GLU A 59 -5.87 4.92 -0.94
CA GLU A 59 -5.30 3.68 -0.41
C GLU A 59 -5.64 3.51 1.08
N LEU A 60 -5.55 4.58 1.87
CA LEU A 60 -5.94 4.61 3.28
C LEU A 60 -7.42 4.25 3.49
N ALA A 61 -8.32 4.76 2.62
CA ALA A 61 -9.74 4.41 2.68
C ALA A 61 -9.95 2.90 2.47
N VAL A 62 -9.29 2.33 1.47
CA VAL A 62 -9.40 0.91 1.14
C VAL A 62 -8.83 0.02 2.23
N PHE A 63 -7.69 0.36 2.83
CA PHE A 63 -7.16 -0.42 3.95
C PHE A 63 -8.09 -0.42 5.17
N LYS A 64 -8.76 0.70 5.45
CA LYS A 64 -9.77 0.77 6.52
C LYS A 64 -10.98 -0.10 6.20
N ASP A 65 -11.43 -0.12 4.95
CA ASP A 65 -12.53 -0.98 4.51
C ASP A 65 -12.16 -2.46 4.56
N ILE A 66 -10.97 -2.85 4.09
CA ILE A 66 -10.45 -4.22 4.16
C ILE A 66 -10.38 -4.67 5.62
N LYS A 67 -9.77 -3.87 6.50
CA LYS A 67 -9.66 -4.18 7.92
C LYS A 67 -11.03 -4.46 8.54
N LYS A 68 -12.01 -3.60 8.25
CA LYS A 68 -13.39 -3.76 8.73
C LYS A 68 -14.08 -4.98 8.14
N TYR A 69 -13.92 -5.24 6.84
CA TYR A 69 -14.59 -6.33 6.15
C TYR A 69 -14.11 -7.71 6.59
N PHE A 70 -12.82 -7.83 6.91
CA PHE A 70 -12.18 -9.08 7.33
C PHE A 70 -11.97 -9.21 8.85
N ASP A 71 -12.40 -8.24 9.64
CA ASP A 71 -12.24 -8.20 11.11
C ASP A 71 -10.77 -8.38 11.56
N LEU A 72 -9.87 -7.59 10.93
CA LEU A 72 -8.41 -7.58 11.16
C LEU A 72 -7.93 -6.50 12.14
#